data_AF-A0A453QHQ7-F1
#
_entry.id   AF-A0A453QHQ7-F1
#
_cell.length_a   1.000
_cell.length_b   1.000
_cell.length_c   1.000
_cell.angle_alpha   90.00
_cell.angle_beta   90.00
_cell.angle_gamma   90.00
#
_symmetry.space_group_name_H-M   'P 1'
#
loop_
_entity.id
_entity.type
_entity.pdbx_description
1 polymer ?
#
loop_
_entity_poly.entity_id
_entity_poly.type
_entity_poly.pdbx_seq_one_letter_code
_entity_poly.pdbx_strand_id
1 'polypeptide(L)'
;QKAELRCLLPTSLLDRGFFGTSTSSGEDDDNKKKHFSSYSWSGQRKVPSYLQKNVFPQEFLSTLRTIAMQEHELEQVASLLGEVGSSEDGEPSDAEIKSAIWEVCGDNGALGLLVDLLRVKMAELEEGTGTEASDSQLLEKFDSNDPDDSSSATVESIEATKSRVNRRSCIVYRRGQKQLTRMFLREAERLLELSAEEQI
;
A
#
# COMPACT_ATOMS: atom_id res chain seq x y z
N GLN A 1 4.84 23.93 17.51
CA GLN A 1 4.85 22.46 17.35
C GLN A 1 4.07 22.11 16.08
N LYS A 2 4.76 21.88 14.94
CA LYS A 2 4.14 21.27 13.76
C LYS A 2 4.11 19.77 14.01
N ALA A 3 3.02 19.25 14.56
CA ALA A 3 2.72 17.84 14.43
C ALA A 3 2.35 17.63 12.96
N GLU A 4 3.34 17.42 12.10
CA GLU A 4 3.08 16.83 10.79
C GLU A 4 2.33 15.54 11.07
N LEU A 5 1.11 15.42 10.53
CA LEU A 5 0.30 14.21 10.55
C LEU A 5 0.98 13.15 9.68
N ARG A 6 2.19 12.72 10.08
CA ARG A 6 3.09 11.79 9.36
C ARG A 6 2.51 10.37 9.21
N CYS A 7 1.31 10.14 9.71
CA CYS A 7 0.63 8.85 9.71
C CYS A 7 -0.51 8.76 8.69
N LEU A 8 -0.74 9.79 7.86
CA LEU A 8 -1.67 9.71 6.75
C LEU A 8 -0.90 9.54 5.44
N LEU A 9 -0.91 8.31 4.92
CA LEU A 9 -0.49 8.06 3.55
C LEU A 9 -1.46 8.86 2.63
N PRO A 10 -0.96 9.73 1.74
CA PRO A 10 -1.84 10.52 0.90
C PRO A 10 -2.49 9.64 -0.16
N THR A 11 -3.75 9.92 -0.49
CA THR A 11 -4.47 9.22 -1.56
C THR A 11 -3.78 9.38 -2.92
N SER A 12 -2.96 10.41 -3.10
CA SER A 12 -2.17 10.64 -4.31
C SER A 12 -1.17 9.53 -4.63
N LEU A 13 -0.82 8.68 -3.66
CA LEU A 13 -0.04 7.46 -3.94
C LEU A 13 -0.76 6.49 -4.87
N LEU A 14 -2.08 6.59 -4.96
CA LEU A 14 -2.94 5.73 -5.78
C LEU A 14 -3.24 6.34 -7.16
N ASP A 15 -2.82 7.58 -7.43
CA ASP A 15 -3.17 8.30 -8.67
C ASP A 15 -2.66 7.59 -9.94
N ARG A 16 -1.62 6.78 -9.80
CA ARG A 16 -1.01 6.00 -10.89
C ARG A 16 -1.50 4.55 -10.95
N GLY A 17 -2.32 4.13 -9.99
CA GLY A 17 -2.86 2.78 -9.88
C GLY A 17 -3.96 2.48 -10.88
N PHE A 18 -4.59 1.32 -10.72
CA PHE A 18 -5.72 0.88 -11.54
C PHE A 18 -6.98 1.72 -11.30
N PHE A 19 -7.13 2.25 -10.09
CA PHE A 19 -8.31 3.00 -9.67
C PHE A 19 -8.01 4.49 -9.40
N GLY A 20 -6.89 5.00 -9.93
CA GLY A 20 -6.51 6.40 -9.84
C GLY A 20 -7.52 7.33 -10.52
N THR A 21 -7.75 8.52 -9.94
CA THR A 21 -8.71 9.51 -10.45
C THR A 21 -8.10 10.48 -11.47
N SER A 22 -6.92 10.17 -12.02
CA SER A 22 -6.19 11.08 -12.89
C SER A 22 -6.92 11.28 -14.22
N THR A 23 -7.52 12.46 -14.38
CA THR A 23 -7.88 13.02 -15.69
C THR A 23 -6.57 13.25 -16.43
N SER A 24 -6.28 12.42 -17.43
CA SER A 24 -5.07 12.53 -18.24
C SER A 24 -4.99 13.89 -18.94
N SER A 25 -4.26 14.85 -18.39
CA SER A 25 -3.54 15.80 -19.24
C SER A 25 -2.23 15.11 -19.60
N GLY A 26 -2.19 14.58 -20.82
CA GLY A 26 -1.02 13.89 -21.36
C GLY A 26 0.18 14.82 -21.41
N GLU A 27 1.07 14.66 -20.44
CA GLU A 27 2.49 14.91 -20.61
C GLU A 27 3.17 13.67 -20.03
N ASP A 28 3.51 12.73 -20.91
CA ASP A 28 4.40 11.64 -20.61
C ASP A 28 5.73 12.23 -20.15
N ASP A 29 5.89 12.39 -18.84
CA ASP A 29 7.19 12.56 -18.20
C ASP A 29 7.89 11.20 -18.27
N ASP A 30 8.33 10.87 -19.48
CA ASP A 30 9.11 9.69 -19.87
C ASP A 30 10.44 9.58 -19.10
N ASN A 31 10.77 10.58 -18.27
CA ASN A 31 12.06 10.80 -17.65
C ASN A 31 12.20 10.30 -16.20
N LYS A 32 11.20 9.59 -15.66
CA LYS A 32 11.32 8.86 -14.37
C LYS A 32 10.93 7.40 -14.46
N LYS A 33 11.24 6.75 -15.59
CA LYS A 33 11.45 5.29 -15.60
C LYS A 33 12.69 5.01 -14.76
N LYS A 34 12.56 5.03 -13.42
CA LYS A 34 13.55 4.42 -12.54
C LYS A 34 13.74 3.01 -13.08
N HIS A 35 14.91 2.77 -13.65
CA HIS A 35 15.28 1.51 -14.26
C HIS A 35 14.92 0.40 -13.29
N PHE A 36 13.81 -0.28 -13.57
CA PHE A 36 13.62 -1.62 -13.06
C PHE A 36 14.75 -2.39 -13.72
N SER A 37 15.70 -2.81 -12.91
CA SER A 37 16.69 -3.79 -13.31
C SER A 37 15.94 -5.11 -13.43
N SER A 38 15.17 -5.23 -14.50
CA SER A 38 14.45 -6.44 -14.90
C SER A 38 15.43 -7.41 -15.54
N TYR A 39 16.58 -7.62 -14.92
CA TYR A 39 17.51 -8.64 -15.38
C TYR A 39 16.92 -9.97 -14.90
N SER A 40 16.08 -10.59 -15.73
CA SER A 40 15.87 -12.03 -15.61
C SER A 40 17.21 -12.69 -15.93
N TRP A 41 17.72 -13.47 -14.98
CA TRP A 41 19.07 -14.05 -15.08
C TRP A 41 19.12 -15.17 -16.12
N SER A 42 18.02 -15.93 -16.20
CA SER A 42 17.85 -17.02 -17.16
C SER A 42 17.02 -16.63 -18.38
N GLY A 43 16.38 -15.46 -18.37
CA GLY A 43 15.41 -15.04 -19.37
C GLY A 43 14.07 -15.79 -19.31
N GLN A 44 13.85 -16.60 -18.25
CA GLN A 44 12.65 -17.43 -18.12
C GLN A 44 11.43 -16.61 -17.69
N ARG A 45 11.59 -15.67 -16.74
CA ARG A 45 10.48 -14.82 -16.30
C ARG A 45 10.39 -13.53 -17.12
N LYS A 46 9.22 -13.33 -17.76
CA LYS A 46 8.89 -12.07 -18.46
C LYS A 46 8.61 -10.96 -17.45
N VAL A 47 8.93 -9.72 -17.84
CA VAL A 47 8.56 -8.54 -17.06
C VAL A 47 7.04 -8.40 -17.05
N PRO A 48 6.41 -8.32 -15.87
CA PRO A 48 4.95 -8.25 -15.81
C PRO A 48 4.41 -6.95 -16.40
N SER A 49 3.30 -7.05 -17.15
CA SER A 49 2.74 -5.89 -17.86
C SER A 49 2.12 -4.88 -16.89
N TYR A 50 1.60 -5.36 -15.76
CA TYR A 50 0.99 -4.55 -14.70
C TYR A 50 1.98 -3.67 -13.94
N LEU A 51 3.29 -3.84 -14.12
CA LEU A 51 4.32 -3.17 -13.34
C LEU A 51 4.26 -1.64 -13.45
N GLN A 52 3.80 -1.12 -14.60
CA GLN A 52 3.60 0.32 -14.82
C GLN A 52 2.46 0.92 -13.99
N LYS A 53 1.53 0.08 -13.53
CA LYS A 53 0.35 0.46 -12.73
C LYS A 53 0.52 0.09 -11.25
N ASN A 54 1.67 -0.43 -10.86
CA ASN A 54 1.95 -0.81 -9.49
C ASN A 54 2.14 0.44 -8.61
N VAL A 55 1.28 0.59 -7.60
CA VAL A 55 1.32 1.70 -6.63
C VAL A 55 2.23 1.43 -5.43
N PHE A 56 2.67 0.18 -5.25
CA PHE A 56 3.47 -0.23 -4.11
C PHE A 56 4.96 -0.04 -4.40
N PRO A 57 5.75 0.52 -3.45
CA PRO A 57 7.19 0.68 -3.64
C PRO A 57 7.89 -0.64 -3.93
N GLN A 58 8.87 -0.63 -4.84
CA GLN A 58 9.59 -1.84 -5.21
C GLN A 58 10.26 -2.51 -4.00
N GLU A 59 10.91 -1.74 -3.13
CA GLU A 59 11.59 -2.27 -1.95
C GLU A 59 10.62 -2.95 -0.98
N PHE A 60 9.39 -2.42 -0.89
CA PHE A 60 8.33 -3.02 -0.09
C PHE A 60 7.91 -4.38 -0.67
N LEU A 61 7.66 -4.45 -1.98
CA LEU A 61 7.32 -5.72 -2.62
C LEU A 61 8.49 -6.72 -2.59
N SER A 62 9.73 -6.26 -2.77
CA SER A 62 10.92 -7.11 -2.64
C SER A 62 10.99 -7.74 -1.25
N THR A 63 10.71 -6.97 -0.21
CA THR A 63 10.68 -7.47 1.17
C THR A 63 9.55 -8.49 1.36
N LEU A 64 8.36 -8.22 0.81
CA LEU A 64 7.24 -9.16 0.90
C LEU A 64 7.52 -10.48 0.16
N ARG A 65 8.25 -10.45 -0.97
CA ARG A 65 8.68 -11.68 -1.66
C ARG A 65 9.59 -12.52 -0.78
N THR A 66 10.56 -11.89 -0.12
CA THR A 66 11.44 -12.58 0.84
C THR A 66 10.63 -13.21 1.99
N ILE A 67 9.62 -12.51 2.52
CA ILE A 67 8.79 -13.00 3.62
C ILE A 67 7.84 -14.12 3.17
N ALA A 68 7.27 -14.01 1.97
CA ALA A 68 6.29 -14.96 1.44
C ALA A 68 6.92 -16.20 0.81
N MET A 69 8.25 -16.22 0.65
CA MET A 69 9.01 -17.30 0.03
C MET A 69 8.80 -18.62 0.78
N GLN A 70 8.46 -19.67 0.02
CA GLN A 70 8.29 -21.03 0.52
C GLN A 70 9.64 -21.77 0.58
N GLU A 71 9.69 -22.88 1.33
CA GLU A 71 10.92 -23.66 1.53
C GLU A 71 11.55 -24.13 0.21
N HIS A 72 10.75 -24.67 -0.71
CA HIS A 72 11.24 -25.10 -2.02
C HIS A 72 11.67 -23.94 -2.94
N GLU A 73 11.14 -22.73 -2.73
CA GLU A 73 11.58 -21.52 -3.44
C GLU A 73 12.92 -21.04 -2.86
N LEU A 74 13.08 -21.12 -1.53
CA LEU A 74 14.35 -20.80 -0.85
C LEU A 74 15.48 -21.71 -1.34
N GLU A 75 15.23 -23.01 -1.49
CA GLU A 75 16.20 -23.95 -2.06
C GLU A 75 16.59 -23.58 -3.50
N GLN A 76 15.62 -23.19 -4.33
CA GLN A 76 15.87 -22.76 -5.71
C GLN A 76 16.67 -21.46 -5.77
N VAL A 77 16.35 -20.48 -4.92
CA VAL A 77 17.12 -19.23 -4.80
C VAL A 77 18.56 -19.53 -4.37
N ALA A 78 18.75 -20.41 -3.38
CA ALA A 78 20.07 -20.82 -2.93
C ALA A 78 20.86 -21.54 -4.05
N SER A 79 20.21 -22.39 -4.84
CA SER A 79 20.83 -23.03 -6.01
C SER A 79 21.25 -21.99 -7.05
N LEU A 80 20.38 -21.04 -7.37
CA LEU A 80 20.65 -19.99 -8.36
C LEU A 80 21.82 -19.10 -7.91
N LEU A 81 21.88 -18.74 -6.64
CA LEU A 81 22.99 -17.97 -6.08
C LEU A 81 24.30 -18.80 -5.99
N GLY A 82 24.19 -20.10 -5.73
CA GLY A 82 25.33 -21.02 -5.69
C GLY A 82 25.96 -21.29 -7.06
N GLU A 83 25.15 -21.36 -8.12
CA GLU A 83 25.63 -21.47 -9.51
C GLU A 83 26.38 -20.22 -9.97
N VAL A 84 26.03 -19.05 -9.44
CA VAL A 84 26.68 -17.77 -9.75
C VAL A 84 27.99 -17.58 -8.97
N GLY A 85 28.07 -18.12 -7.75
CA GLY A 85 29.27 -18.08 -6.90
C GLY A 85 30.44 -18.97 -7.36
N SER A 86 30.30 -19.72 -8.46
CA SER A 86 31.39 -20.58 -8.94
C SER A 86 32.49 -19.85 -9.74
N SER A 87 32.33 -18.54 -9.99
CA SER A 87 33.28 -17.77 -10.83
C SER A 87 34.20 -16.83 -10.03
N GLU A 88 33.80 -16.38 -8.83
CA GLU A 88 34.64 -15.62 -7.88
C GLU A 88 34.15 -15.92 -6.45
N ASP A 89 35.05 -16.18 -5.49
CA ASP A 89 34.80 -16.52 -4.05
C ASP A 89 34.05 -15.42 -3.23
N GLY A 90 33.24 -14.57 -3.86
CA GLY A 90 32.53 -13.46 -3.23
C GLY A 90 31.11 -13.82 -2.78
N GLU A 91 30.66 -13.23 -1.65
CA GLU A 91 29.26 -13.26 -1.26
C GLU A 91 28.38 -12.54 -2.31
N PRO A 92 27.17 -13.06 -2.62
CA PRO A 92 26.26 -12.42 -3.57
C PRO A 92 25.83 -11.05 -3.04
N SER A 93 25.79 -10.06 -3.93
CA SER A 93 25.32 -8.72 -3.62
C SER A 93 23.80 -8.66 -3.43
N ASP A 94 23.32 -7.61 -2.73
CA ASP A 94 21.88 -7.39 -2.49
C ASP A 94 21.05 -7.38 -3.79
N ALA A 95 21.61 -6.84 -4.88
CA ALA A 95 20.95 -6.82 -6.18
C ALA A 95 20.79 -8.22 -6.77
N GLU A 96 21.81 -9.08 -6.62
CA GLU A 96 21.79 -10.47 -7.10
C GLU A 96 20.80 -11.30 -6.28
N ILE A 97 20.80 -11.12 -4.95
CA ILE A 97 19.84 -11.76 -4.04
C ILE A 97 18.40 -11.36 -4.43
N LYS A 98 18.11 -10.06 -4.54
CA LYS A 98 16.77 -9.57 -4.91
C LYS A 98 16.33 -10.07 -6.28
N SER A 99 17.25 -10.17 -7.22
CA SER A 99 16.96 -10.67 -8.56
C SER A 99 16.70 -12.17 -8.59
N ALA A 100 17.46 -12.95 -7.82
CA ALA A 100 17.24 -14.39 -7.66
C ALA A 100 15.88 -14.68 -7.01
N ILE A 101 15.54 -13.93 -5.95
CA ILE A 101 14.22 -14.01 -5.30
C ILE A 101 13.11 -13.66 -6.30
N TRP A 102 13.28 -12.62 -7.11
CA TRP A 102 12.31 -12.23 -8.12
C TRP A 102 12.08 -13.31 -9.18
N GLU A 103 13.17 -13.92 -9.68
CA GLU A 103 13.11 -14.97 -10.70
C GLU A 103 12.30 -16.17 -10.19
N VAL A 104 12.60 -16.64 -8.98
CA VAL A 104 11.95 -17.80 -8.39
C VAL A 104 10.52 -17.48 -7.95
N CYS A 105 10.34 -16.48 -7.09
CA CYS A 105 9.08 -16.25 -6.38
C CYS A 105 8.06 -15.43 -7.19
N GLY A 106 8.52 -14.59 -8.12
CA GLY A 106 7.66 -13.60 -8.77
C GLY A 106 6.94 -12.69 -7.76
N ASP A 107 5.70 -12.27 -8.08
CA ASP A 107 4.90 -11.38 -7.23
C ASP A 107 3.74 -12.08 -6.50
N ASN A 108 3.29 -13.25 -6.98
CA ASN A 108 2.01 -13.82 -6.56
C ASN A 108 1.95 -14.12 -5.05
N GLY A 109 2.99 -14.74 -4.49
CA GLY A 109 3.06 -14.98 -3.04
C GLY A 109 3.09 -13.68 -2.23
N ALA A 110 3.87 -12.70 -2.65
CA ALA A 110 3.99 -11.40 -1.99
C ALA A 110 2.68 -10.60 -2.02
N LEU A 111 1.98 -10.61 -3.16
CA LEU A 111 0.69 -9.94 -3.33
C LEU A 111 -0.41 -10.66 -2.54
N GLY A 112 -0.38 -11.99 -2.48
CA GLY A 112 -1.29 -12.77 -1.63
C GLY A 112 -1.15 -12.38 -0.15
N LEU A 113 0.09 -12.35 0.35
CA LEU A 113 0.39 -11.90 1.71
C LEU A 113 -0.09 -10.46 1.96
N LEU A 114 0.13 -9.54 1.00
CA LEU A 114 -0.30 -8.16 1.11
C LEU A 114 -1.83 -8.03 1.21
N VAL A 115 -2.57 -8.77 0.40
CA VAL A 115 -4.04 -8.81 0.43
C VAL A 115 -4.53 -9.27 1.81
N ASP A 116 -3.95 -10.33 2.36
CA ASP A 116 -4.32 -10.84 3.68
C ASP A 116 -4.02 -9.82 4.79
N LEU A 117 -2.85 -9.19 4.76
CA LEU A 117 -2.48 -8.13 5.71
C LEU A 117 -3.46 -6.96 5.66
N LEU A 118 -3.86 -6.53 4.46
CA LEU A 118 -4.81 -5.41 4.28
C LEU A 118 -6.22 -5.79 4.74
N ARG A 119 -6.65 -7.04 4.56
CA ARG A 119 -7.93 -7.55 5.08
C ARG A 119 -7.95 -7.59 6.60
N VAL A 120 -6.89 -8.10 7.24
CA VAL A 120 -6.73 -8.05 8.69
C VAL A 120 -6.74 -6.60 9.17
N LYS A 121 -5.98 -5.71 8.52
CA LYS A 121 -5.95 -4.29 8.86
C LYS A 121 -7.32 -3.63 8.77
N MET A 122 -8.11 -3.96 7.75
CA MET A 122 -9.48 -3.44 7.62
C MET A 122 -10.36 -3.92 8.78
N ALA A 123 -10.31 -5.22 9.11
CA ALA A 123 -11.08 -5.78 10.20
C ALA A 123 -10.75 -5.09 11.55
N GLU A 124 -9.46 -4.88 11.83
CA GLU A 124 -9.01 -4.14 13.02
C GLU A 124 -9.51 -2.68 13.05
N LEU A 125 -9.53 -2.01 11.90
CA LEU A 125 -10.00 -0.62 11.83
C LEU A 125 -11.51 -0.53 12.09
N GLU A 126 -12.29 -1.53 11.66
CA GLU A 126 -13.73 -1.57 11.85
C GLU A 126 -14.13 -2.11 13.23
N GLU A 127 -13.26 -2.92 13.86
CA GLU A 127 -13.47 -3.44 15.20
C GLU A 127 -13.67 -2.30 16.21
N GLY A 128 -14.82 -2.31 16.90
CA GLY A 128 -15.17 -1.32 17.92
C GLY A 128 -15.47 0.10 17.41
N THR A 129 -15.18 0.43 16.13
CA THR A 129 -15.43 1.78 15.59
C THR A 129 -16.44 1.83 14.42
N GLY A 130 -16.83 0.67 13.88
CA GLY A 130 -17.79 0.54 12.78
C GLY A 130 -17.18 0.80 11.40
N THR A 131 -18.02 0.81 10.37
CA THR A 131 -17.57 0.91 8.97
C THR A 131 -17.26 2.35 8.52
N GLU A 132 -16.62 2.50 7.36
CA GLU A 132 -16.43 3.80 6.68
C GLU A 132 -17.76 4.57 6.49
N ALA A 133 -18.84 3.84 6.18
CA ALA A 133 -20.18 4.41 6.01
C ALA A 133 -20.77 4.91 7.34
N SER A 134 -20.56 4.16 8.43
CA SER A 134 -20.95 4.61 9.78
C SER A 134 -20.24 5.90 10.17
N ASP A 135 -18.96 6.04 9.84
CA ASP A 135 -18.21 7.27 10.09
C ASP A 135 -18.72 8.47 9.27
N SER A 136 -19.13 8.23 8.02
CA SER A 136 -19.75 9.25 7.18
C SER A 136 -21.06 9.76 7.80
N GLN A 137 -21.93 8.85 8.25
CA GLN A 137 -23.17 9.21 8.95
C GLN A 137 -22.91 9.97 10.26
N LEU A 138 -21.83 9.64 10.99
CA LEU A 138 -21.47 10.38 12.18
C LEU A 138 -21.08 11.81 11.82
N LEU A 139 -20.25 12.02 10.80
CA LEU A 139 -19.86 13.35 10.34
C LEU A 139 -21.05 14.19 9.86
N GLU A 140 -21.99 13.60 9.12
CA GLU A 140 -23.21 14.29 8.69
C GLU A 140 -24.04 14.81 9.88
N LYS A 141 -24.11 14.05 10.97
CA LYS A 141 -24.76 14.48 12.23
C LYS A 141 -24.02 15.62 12.92
N PHE A 142 -22.70 15.72 12.75
CA PHE A 142 -21.92 16.85 13.28
C PHE A 142 -22.21 18.14 12.50
N ASP A 143 -22.44 18.04 11.20
CA ASP A 143 -22.71 19.19 10.34
C ASP A 143 -24.18 19.63 10.43
N SER A 144 -25.11 18.71 10.75
CA SER A 144 -26.54 19.01 10.94
C SER A 144 -26.89 19.63 12.30
N ASN A 145 -26.05 19.42 13.32
CA ASN A 145 -26.21 20.02 14.65
C ASN A 145 -25.50 21.38 14.71
N ASP A 146 -25.90 22.34 13.89
CA ASP A 146 -25.43 23.71 14.04
C ASP A 146 -25.93 24.24 15.40
N PRO A 147 -25.05 24.66 16.32
CA PRO A 147 -25.49 25.35 17.52
C PRO A 147 -25.92 26.74 17.07
N ASP A 148 -27.23 26.95 16.98
CA ASP A 148 -27.79 28.29 16.88
C ASP A 148 -27.14 29.19 17.95
N ASP A 149 -26.78 30.37 17.48
CA ASP A 149 -26.22 31.53 18.17
C ASP A 149 -26.54 31.55 19.68
N SER A 150 -25.54 31.44 20.54
CA SER A 150 -25.67 31.79 21.96
C SER A 150 -24.38 32.40 22.50
N SER A 151 -24.40 33.72 22.48
CA SER A 151 -23.38 34.72 22.79
C SER A 151 -22.97 34.80 24.27
N SER A 152 -22.64 33.66 24.90
CA SER A 152 -22.00 33.64 26.22
C SER A 152 -20.86 32.64 26.26
N ALA A 153 -19.66 33.13 25.91
CA ALA A 153 -18.43 32.36 26.00
C ALA A 153 -18.01 32.19 27.48
N THR A 154 -18.65 31.25 28.17
CA THR A 154 -18.15 30.71 29.43
C THR A 154 -17.01 29.72 29.17
N VAL A 155 -16.12 29.52 30.15
CA VAL A 155 -14.97 28.60 30.03
C VAL A 155 -15.44 27.17 29.68
N GLU A 156 -16.58 26.74 30.23
CA GLU A 156 -17.22 25.45 29.90
C GLU A 156 -17.65 25.33 28.42
N SER A 157 -18.14 26.43 27.81
CA SER A 157 -18.53 26.46 26.39
C SER A 157 -17.32 26.28 25.46
N ILE A 158 -16.18 26.87 25.83
CA ILE A 158 -14.92 26.71 25.08
C ILE A 158 -14.40 25.27 25.16
N GLU A 159 -14.49 24.64 26.34
CA GLU A 159 -14.04 23.26 26.55
C GLU A 159 -14.94 22.25 25.82
N ALA A 160 -16.27 22.46 25.86
CA ALA A 160 -17.23 21.68 25.08
C ALA A 160 -16.98 21.79 23.57
N THR A 161 -16.67 22.99 23.07
CA THR A 161 -16.35 23.23 21.66
C THR A 161 -15.06 22.50 21.25
N LYS A 162 -14.00 22.58 22.07
CA LYS A 162 -12.74 21.85 21.84
C LYS A 162 -12.96 20.33 21.83
N SER A 163 -13.76 19.82 22.77
CA SER A 163 -14.12 18.39 22.82
C SER A 163 -14.88 17.94 21.56
N ARG A 164 -15.82 18.76 21.06
CA ARG A 164 -16.54 18.50 19.82
C ARG A 164 -15.61 18.46 18.60
N VAL A 165 -14.69 19.43 18.48
CA VAL A 165 -13.71 19.49 17.38
C VAL A 165 -12.75 18.29 17.42
N ASN A 166 -12.28 17.90 18.61
CA ASN A 166 -11.43 16.72 18.78
C ASN A 166 -12.17 15.45 18.36
N ARG A 167 -13.42 15.26 18.79
CA ARG A 167 -14.24 14.12 18.40
C ARG A 167 -14.46 14.05 16.89
N ARG A 168 -14.78 15.19 16.25
CA ARG A 168 -14.91 15.27 14.79
C ARG A 168 -13.60 14.89 14.10
N SER A 169 -12.48 15.40 14.59
CA SER A 169 -11.15 15.13 14.04
C SER A 169 -10.78 13.65 14.13
N CYS A 170 -11.09 12.98 15.25
CA CYS A 170 -10.92 11.53 15.40
C CYS A 170 -11.74 10.72 14.38
N ILE A 171 -12.98 11.13 14.12
CA ILE A 171 -13.85 10.45 13.14
C ILE A 171 -13.31 10.64 11.72
N VAL A 172 -12.88 11.85 11.36
CA VAL A 172 -12.26 12.12 10.06
C VAL A 172 -11.01 11.27 9.87
N TYR A 173 -10.14 11.20 10.89
CA TYR A 173 -8.90 10.44 10.82
C TYR A 173 -9.15 8.94 10.60
N ARG A 174 -9.99 8.31 11.44
CA ARG A 174 -10.26 6.87 11.31
C ARG A 174 -11.01 6.51 10.04
N ARG A 175 -11.92 7.38 9.58
CA ARG A 175 -12.59 7.23 8.27
C ARG A 175 -11.57 7.23 7.13
N GLY A 176 -10.63 8.18 7.17
CA GLY A 176 -9.55 8.28 6.18
C GLY A 176 -8.68 7.02 6.15
N GLN A 177 -8.34 6.46 7.31
CA GLN A 177 -7.61 5.18 7.39
C GLN A 177 -8.37 4.04 6.71
N LYS A 178 -9.67 3.87 7.02
CA LYS A 178 -10.51 2.83 6.40
C LYS A 178 -10.62 3.03 4.90
N GLN A 179 -10.93 4.23 4.46
CA GLN A 179 -11.01 4.56 3.04
C GLN A 179 -9.72 4.20 2.30
N LEU A 180 -8.58 4.56 2.88
CA LEU A 180 -7.29 4.32 2.26
C LEU A 180 -6.90 2.84 2.26
N THR A 181 -7.11 2.12 3.37
CA THR A 181 -6.90 0.66 3.43
C THR A 181 -7.78 -0.05 2.40
N ARG A 182 -9.04 0.37 2.21
CA ARG A 182 -9.95 -0.17 1.20
C ARG A 182 -9.40 0.05 -0.21
N MET A 183 -8.85 1.23 -0.50
CA MET A 183 -8.30 1.52 -1.82
C MET A 183 -7.02 0.73 -2.10
N PHE A 184 -6.09 0.66 -1.15
CA PHE A 184 -4.90 -0.20 -1.29
C PHE A 184 -5.26 -1.67 -1.43
N LEU A 185 -6.28 -2.15 -0.70
CA LEU A 185 -6.76 -3.52 -0.83
C LEU A 185 -7.23 -3.81 -2.26
N ARG A 186 -8.01 -2.92 -2.86
CA ARG A 186 -8.44 -3.07 -4.27
C ARG A 186 -7.28 -3.09 -5.25
N GLU A 187 -6.28 -2.23 -5.07
CA GLU A 187 -5.07 -2.24 -5.90
C GLU A 187 -4.29 -3.56 -5.75
N ALA A 188 -4.14 -4.06 -4.52
CA ALA A 188 -3.45 -5.32 -4.25
C ALA A 188 -4.20 -6.53 -4.83
N GLU A 189 -5.53 -6.60 -4.66
CA GLU A 189 -6.37 -7.64 -5.26
C GLU A 189 -6.26 -7.63 -6.78
N ARG A 190 -6.29 -6.44 -7.41
CA ARG A 190 -6.13 -6.33 -8.86
C ARG A 190 -4.76 -6.76 -9.37
N LEU A 191 -3.69 -6.40 -8.66
CA LEU A 191 -2.34 -6.87 -8.98
C LEU A 191 -2.22 -8.38 -8.83
N LEU A 192 -2.84 -8.96 -7.79
CA LEU A 192 -2.81 -10.40 -7.55
C LEU A 192 -3.49 -11.17 -8.69
N GLU A 193 -4.66 -10.71 -9.13
CA GLU A 193 -5.36 -11.25 -10.31
C GLU A 193 -4.45 -11.28 -11.54
N LEU A 194 -3.85 -10.13 -11.89
CA LEU A 194 -2.98 -10.01 -13.06
C LEU A 194 -1.70 -10.85 -12.91
N SER A 195 -1.13 -10.93 -11.71
CA SER A 195 0.05 -11.76 -11.43
C SER A 195 -0.23 -13.25 -11.62
N ALA A 196 -1.43 -13.72 -11.27
CA ALA A 196 -1.84 -15.09 -11.50
C ALA A 196 -2.12 -15.38 -12.99
N GLU A 197 -2.71 -14.42 -13.72
CA GLU A 197 -2.98 -14.54 -15.16
C GLU A 197 -1.68 -14.59 -15.99
N GLU A 198 -0.67 -13.80 -15.63
CA GLU A 198 0.61 -13.71 -16.36
C GLU A 198 1.60 -14.85 -16.02
N GLN A 199 1.26 -15.74 -15.07
CA GLN A 199 2.05 -16.94 -14.74
C GLN A 199 1.70 -18.17 -15.60
N ILE A 200 0.66 -18.08 -16.43
CA ILE A 200 0.18 -19.11 -17.37
C ILE A 200 0.81 -18.88 -18.75
#